data_AF-A0A6J4PBD7-F1
#
_entry.id   AF-A0A6J4PBD7-F1
#
_cell.length_a   1.000
_cell.length_b   1.000
_cell.length_c   1.000
_cell.angle_alpha   90.00
_cell.angle_beta   90.00
_cell.angle_gamma   90.00
#
_symmetry.space_group_name_H-M   'P 1'
#
loop_
_entity.id
_entity.type
_entity.pdbx_description
1 polymer ?
#
loop_
_entity_poly.entity_id
_entity_poly.type
_entity_poly.pdbx_seq_one_letter_code
_entity_poly.pdbx_strand_id
1 'polypeptide(L)'
;MRRLSWQLEGSGIDLVVAPSLTDVAGPRIHIRPVSGLPLLHVEEPEFSGIRRFVKNTVDRTAALLGLVWLHRTRRTTVLTRFGERLGAATGVPLLFGGRSSGARVACRTATDGGARAVLCLAFPVHPPGREDQDRSAELAAPAVPVLVVQGERDPFGRPGPAPGREVVLLRGDHSLRSDLPGLRAAVTGWAQRLL
;
A
#
# COMPACT_ATOMS: atom_id res chain seq x y z
N MET A 1 -1.31 -5.13 -5.89
CA MET A 1 -2.43 -4.20 -5.66
C MET A 1 -3.38 -4.13 -6.85
N ARG A 2 -2.98 -3.64 -8.04
CA ARG A 2 -3.88 -3.60 -9.23
C ARG A 2 -4.57 -4.94 -9.55
N ARG A 3 -3.81 -6.04 -9.63
CA ARG A 3 -4.38 -7.38 -9.87
C ARG A 3 -5.30 -7.89 -8.75
N LEU A 4 -5.04 -7.50 -7.50
CA LEU A 4 -5.88 -7.88 -6.36
C LEU A 4 -7.20 -7.10 -6.38
N SER A 5 -7.15 -5.81 -6.73
CA SER A 5 -8.35 -4.99 -6.93
C SER A 5 -9.26 -5.59 -8.02
N TRP A 6 -8.71 -6.02 -9.16
CA TRP A 6 -9.48 -6.72 -10.20
C TRP A 6 -10.03 -8.09 -9.76
N GLN A 7 -9.38 -8.75 -8.81
CA GLN A 7 -9.83 -10.03 -8.28
C GLN A 7 -10.93 -9.89 -7.22
N LEU A 8 -11.09 -8.70 -6.63
CA LEU A 8 -12.16 -8.37 -5.68
C LEU A 8 -13.40 -7.79 -6.39
N GLU A 9 -13.32 -7.57 -7.70
CA GLU A 9 -14.44 -7.13 -8.52
C GLU A 9 -15.60 -8.14 -8.43
N GLY A 10 -16.80 -7.66 -8.10
CA GLY A 10 -17.99 -8.49 -7.88
C GLY A 10 -18.15 -9.10 -6.48
N SER A 11 -17.22 -8.86 -5.55
CA SER A 11 -17.33 -9.36 -4.16
C SER A 11 -18.10 -8.45 -3.21
N GLY A 12 -18.53 -7.27 -3.66
CA GLY A 12 -19.22 -6.28 -2.81
C GLY A 12 -18.30 -5.67 -1.74
N ILE A 13 -17.00 -5.52 -2.03
CA ILE A 13 -16.00 -5.01 -1.09
C ILE A 13 -15.24 -3.85 -1.71
N ASP A 14 -15.21 -2.71 -1.01
CA ASP A 14 -14.39 -1.56 -1.37
C ASP A 14 -13.04 -1.59 -0.64
N LEU A 15 -11.96 -1.66 -1.42
CA LEU A 15 -10.59 -1.66 -0.92
C LEU A 15 -9.94 -0.29 -1.12
N VAL A 16 -9.68 0.42 -0.03
CA VAL A 16 -8.88 1.66 -0.06
C VAL A 16 -7.41 1.33 0.17
N VAL A 17 -6.56 1.76 -0.78
CA VAL A 17 -5.11 1.49 -0.76
C VAL A 17 -4.35 2.81 -0.67
N ALA A 18 -3.46 2.94 0.33
CA ALA A 18 -2.54 4.07 0.39
C ALA A 18 -1.55 4.02 -0.80
N PRO A 19 -1.43 5.08 -1.62
CA PRO A 19 -0.48 5.09 -2.73
C PRO A 19 0.95 5.08 -2.19
N SER A 20 1.76 4.12 -2.64
CA SER A 20 3.20 4.15 -2.44
C SER A 20 3.80 5.16 -3.43
N LEU A 21 4.69 6.02 -2.94
CA LEU A 21 5.25 7.19 -3.64
C LEU A 21 6.22 6.79 -4.77
N THR A 22 5.75 6.12 -5.82
CA THR A 22 6.63 5.67 -6.92
C THR A 22 5.96 5.66 -8.30
N ASP A 23 4.99 6.54 -8.54
CA ASP A 23 4.44 6.68 -9.90
C ASP A 23 4.11 8.13 -10.25
N VAL A 24 5.13 9.00 -10.18
CA VAL A 24 5.06 10.37 -10.72
C VAL A 24 6.34 10.68 -11.48
N ALA A 25 6.41 10.24 -12.75
CA ALA A 25 7.05 10.97 -13.85
C ALA A 25 6.85 10.27 -15.21
N GLY A 26 5.83 10.69 -15.95
CA GLY A 26 5.95 10.92 -17.40
C GLY A 26 5.56 9.81 -18.40
N PRO A 27 5.37 10.18 -19.69
CA PRO A 27 4.51 9.50 -20.64
C PRO A 27 5.25 8.68 -21.73
N ARG A 28 4.60 7.59 -22.16
CA ARG A 28 4.62 6.98 -23.51
C ARG A 28 5.96 6.42 -24.01
N ILE A 29 6.18 5.14 -23.73
CA ILE A 29 7.14 4.27 -24.42
C ILE A 29 6.67 4.08 -25.88
N HIS A 30 7.52 4.39 -26.85
CA HIS A 30 7.35 4.05 -28.26
C HIS A 30 8.39 2.99 -28.67
N ILE A 31 7.93 1.87 -29.23
CA ILE A 31 8.79 0.80 -29.74
C ILE A 31 9.10 1.08 -31.22
N ARG A 32 10.37 1.14 -31.61
CA ARG A 32 10.80 1.06 -33.02
C ARG A 32 11.72 -0.14 -33.23
N PRO A 33 11.52 -0.95 -34.28
CA PRO A 33 12.39 -2.09 -34.56
C PRO A 33 13.73 -1.64 -35.15
N VAL A 34 14.84 -2.18 -34.60
CA VAL A 34 16.18 -2.14 -35.22
C VAL A 34 16.66 -3.57 -35.35
N SER A 35 16.84 -4.04 -36.58
CA SER A 35 17.42 -5.36 -36.92
C SER A 35 16.76 -6.57 -36.24
N GLY A 36 15.44 -6.54 -36.05
CA GLY A 36 14.65 -7.69 -35.57
C GLY A 36 14.78 -8.02 -34.07
N LEU A 37 15.45 -7.19 -33.27
CA LEU A 37 15.58 -7.37 -31.82
C LEU A 37 14.82 -6.28 -31.03
N PRO A 38 14.05 -6.61 -29.99
CA PRO A 38 13.36 -5.62 -29.17
C PRO A 38 14.33 -5.00 -28.16
N LEU A 39 15.05 -3.96 -28.55
CA LEU A 39 15.85 -3.15 -27.63
C LEU A 39 15.05 -1.94 -27.14
N LEU A 40 14.96 -1.79 -25.81
CA LEU A 40 14.36 -0.65 -25.14
C LEU A 40 15.43 0.42 -24.94
N HIS A 41 15.43 1.45 -25.80
CA HIS A 41 16.25 2.65 -25.59
C HIS A 41 15.44 3.68 -24.80
N VAL A 42 15.91 4.03 -23.62
CA VAL A 42 15.37 5.11 -22.78
C VAL A 42 16.34 6.27 -22.87
N GLU A 43 15.94 7.38 -23.47
CA GLU A 43 16.74 8.61 -23.45
C GLU A 43 16.78 9.18 -22.02
N GLU A 44 17.98 9.53 -21.56
CA GLU A 44 18.21 10.18 -20.27
C GLU A 44 17.77 11.65 -20.35
N PRO A 45 16.94 12.16 -19.41
CA PRO A 45 16.46 13.53 -19.49
C PRO A 45 17.60 14.52 -19.18
N GLU A 46 18.12 15.19 -20.21
CA GLU A 46 19.04 16.31 -20.04
C GLU A 46 18.31 17.56 -19.53
N PHE A 47 18.21 17.69 -18.20
CA PHE A 47 17.89 18.98 -17.59
C PHE A 47 19.18 19.80 -17.42
N SER A 48 19.64 20.48 -18.47
CA SER A 48 20.80 21.37 -18.40
C SER A 48 20.41 22.82 -18.07
N GLY A 49 21.29 23.51 -17.34
CA GLY A 49 21.20 24.95 -17.05
C GLY A 49 19.96 25.40 -16.26
N ILE A 50 19.33 26.46 -16.75
CA ILE A 50 18.27 27.20 -16.05
C ILE A 50 16.99 26.37 -15.84
N ARG A 51 16.75 25.37 -16.70
CA ARG A 51 15.58 24.49 -16.63
C ARG A 51 15.61 23.56 -15.41
N ARG A 52 16.80 23.10 -15.00
CA ARG A 52 17.01 22.32 -13.76
C ARG A 52 16.84 23.18 -12.52
N PHE A 53 17.31 24.42 -12.56
CA PHE A 53 17.16 25.35 -11.45
C PHE A 53 15.68 25.68 -11.19
N VAL A 54 14.92 25.99 -12.24
CA VAL A 54 13.47 26.23 -12.14
C VAL A 54 12.74 24.99 -11.61
N LYS A 55 13.03 23.80 -12.16
CA LYS A 55 12.42 22.55 -11.69
C LYS A 55 12.70 22.27 -10.22
N ASN A 56 13.95 22.44 -9.78
CA ASN A 56 14.35 22.21 -8.39
C ASN A 56 13.69 23.21 -7.42
N THR A 57 13.58 24.48 -7.81
CA THR A 57 12.94 25.50 -6.98
C THR A 57 11.45 25.25 -6.86
N VAL A 58 10.76 24.93 -7.96
CA VAL A 58 9.34 24.59 -7.95
C VAL A 58 9.08 23.36 -7.06
N ASP A 59 9.88 22.30 -7.23
CA ASP A 59 9.71 21.06 -6.47
C ASP A 59 9.91 21.29 -4.97
N ARG A 60 10.96 22.03 -4.59
CA ARG A 60 11.26 22.33 -3.18
C ARG A 60 10.18 23.21 -2.56
N THR A 61 9.70 24.21 -3.29
CA THR A 61 8.68 25.14 -2.79
C THR A 61 7.34 24.41 -2.63
N ALA A 62 6.95 23.58 -3.62
CA ALA A 62 5.75 22.76 -3.54
C ALA A 62 5.83 21.73 -2.41
N ALA A 63 6.99 21.09 -2.21
CA ALA A 63 7.21 20.15 -1.12
C ALA A 63 7.12 20.84 0.26
N LEU A 64 7.70 22.03 0.41
CA LEU A 64 7.66 22.78 1.67
C LEU A 64 6.22 23.23 2.01
N LEU A 65 5.49 23.73 1.01
CA LEU A 65 4.08 24.08 1.16
C LEU A 65 3.22 22.86 1.50
N GLY A 66 3.48 21.72 0.85
CA GLY A 66 2.82 20.46 1.17
C GLY A 66 3.09 19.99 2.61
N LEU A 67 4.33 20.09 3.08
CA LEU A 67 4.71 19.73 4.45
C LEU A 67 4.06 20.67 5.49
N VAL A 68 4.02 21.97 5.23
CA VAL A 68 3.35 22.95 6.12
C VAL A 68 1.84 22.73 6.13
N TRP A 69 1.23 22.43 4.98
CA TRP A 69 -0.19 22.12 4.89
C TRP A 69 -0.56 20.82 5.63
N LEU A 70 0.26 19.77 5.47
CA LEU A 70 0.13 18.50 6.21
C LEU A 70 0.46 18.64 7.70
N HIS A 71 1.23 19.65 8.10
CA HIS A 71 1.53 19.94 9.49
C HIS A 71 0.38 20.71 10.17
N ARG A 72 -0.22 21.68 9.47
CA ARG A 72 -1.29 22.55 10.00
C ARG A 72 -2.65 21.86 10.04
N THR A 73 -2.92 20.98 9.08
CA THR A 73 -4.13 20.18 9.07
C THR A 73 -3.83 18.91 9.87
N ARG A 74 -4.39 18.76 11.08
CA ARG A 74 -4.27 17.49 11.81
C ARG A 74 -4.63 16.36 10.84
N ARG A 75 -3.64 15.49 10.55
CA ARG A 75 -3.63 14.50 9.44
C ARG A 75 -4.80 13.50 9.46
N THR A 76 -5.65 13.58 10.48
CA THR A 76 -6.80 12.74 10.77
C THR A 76 -8.04 13.12 9.95
N THR A 77 -8.34 14.41 9.77
CA THR A 77 -9.67 14.84 9.25
C THR A 77 -9.94 14.47 7.79
N VAL A 78 -8.91 14.41 6.95
CA VAL A 78 -9.08 14.11 5.51
C VAL A 78 -9.40 12.63 5.28
N LEU A 79 -8.76 11.73 6.03
CA LEU A 79 -8.98 10.28 5.90
C LEU A 79 -10.33 9.86 6.48
N THR A 80 -10.72 10.42 7.63
CA THR A 80 -12.06 10.19 8.23
C THR A 80 -13.17 10.60 7.26
N ARG A 81 -13.12 11.83 6.73
CA ARG A 81 -14.15 12.34 5.80
C ARG A 81 -14.17 11.61 4.47
N PHE A 82 -13.06 11.05 4.02
CA PHE A 82 -13.00 10.25 2.80
C PHE A 82 -13.61 8.86 3.02
N GLY A 83 -13.28 8.19 4.12
CA GLY A 83 -13.83 6.88 4.48
C GLY A 83 -15.35 6.93 4.72
N GLU A 84 -15.82 7.91 5.48
CA GLU A 84 -17.25 8.14 5.72
C GLU A 84 -18.02 8.39 4.41
N ARG A 85 -17.47 9.20 3.50
CA ARG A 85 -18.11 9.51 2.21
C ARG A 85 -18.12 8.32 1.25
N LEU A 86 -17.09 7.48 1.25
CA LEU A 86 -17.04 6.28 0.42
C LEU A 86 -18.00 5.21 0.92
N GLY A 87 -17.93 4.86 2.21
CA GLY A 87 -18.82 3.84 2.78
C GLY A 87 -20.30 4.21 2.67
N ALA A 88 -20.63 5.50 2.84
CA ALA A 88 -21.99 5.99 2.65
C ALA A 88 -22.42 6.00 1.16
N ALA A 89 -21.50 6.19 0.22
CA ALA A 89 -21.82 6.23 -1.20
C ALA A 89 -21.99 4.84 -1.83
N THR A 90 -21.31 3.81 -1.31
CA THR A 90 -21.30 2.47 -1.92
C THR A 90 -22.12 1.44 -1.14
N GLY A 91 -22.44 1.70 0.13
CA GLY A 91 -23.24 0.80 0.97
C GLY A 91 -22.54 -0.52 1.31
N VAL A 92 -21.25 -0.66 1.02
CA VAL A 92 -20.43 -1.85 1.30
C VAL A 92 -19.37 -1.55 2.37
N PRO A 93 -18.99 -2.55 3.20
CA PRO A 93 -18.01 -2.34 4.26
C PRO A 93 -16.63 -1.98 3.70
N LEU A 94 -16.03 -0.94 4.29
CA LEU A 94 -14.76 -0.36 3.87
C LEU A 94 -13.57 -1.12 4.47
N LEU A 95 -12.75 -1.75 3.62
CA LEU A 95 -11.51 -2.41 4.05
C LEU A 95 -10.31 -1.50 3.80
N PHE A 96 -9.48 -1.34 4.82
CA PHE A 96 -8.20 -0.62 4.68
C PHE A 96 -7.11 -1.63 4.42
N GLY A 97 -6.31 -1.46 3.36
CA GLY A 97 -5.26 -2.42 3.08
C GLY A 97 -4.04 -1.84 2.40
N GLY A 98 -2.95 -2.58 2.51
CA GLY A 98 -1.69 -2.19 1.87
C GLY A 98 -0.65 -3.29 1.92
N ARG A 99 0.42 -3.09 1.14
CA ARG A 99 1.60 -3.97 1.15
C ARG A 99 2.78 -3.26 1.80
N SER A 100 3.56 -3.96 2.62
CA SER A 100 4.79 -3.43 3.21
C SER A 100 4.52 -2.14 4.01
N SER A 101 5.20 -1.02 3.70
CA SER A 101 4.92 0.28 4.31
C SER A 101 3.45 0.73 4.16
N GLY A 102 2.75 0.33 3.10
CA GLY A 102 1.32 0.59 2.95
C GLY A 102 0.47 -0.17 3.98
N ALA A 103 0.90 -1.36 4.40
CA ALA A 103 0.22 -2.11 5.46
C ALA A 103 0.32 -1.38 6.81
N ARG A 104 1.47 -0.76 7.08
CA ARG A 104 1.66 0.10 8.26
C ARG A 104 0.75 1.32 8.26
N VAL A 105 0.65 1.99 7.11
CA VAL A 105 -0.28 3.13 6.95
C VAL A 105 -1.71 2.66 7.21
N ALA A 106 -2.13 1.55 6.61
CA ALA A 106 -3.47 0.99 6.80
C ALA A 106 -3.77 0.74 8.29
N CYS A 107 -2.86 0.13 9.05
CA CYS A 107 -3.05 -0.07 10.49
C CYS A 107 -3.18 1.25 11.26
N ARG A 108 -2.29 2.21 11.00
CA ARG A 108 -2.27 3.50 11.71
C ARG A 108 -3.49 4.36 11.44
N THR A 109 -4.14 4.19 10.28
CA THR A 109 -5.26 5.02 9.86
C THR A 109 -6.61 4.29 9.94
N ALA A 110 -6.64 3.01 10.30
CA ALA A 110 -7.85 2.19 10.28
C ALA A 110 -8.96 2.75 11.17
N THR A 111 -8.65 3.03 12.44
CA THR A 111 -9.60 3.56 13.42
C THR A 111 -10.13 4.93 12.98
N ASP A 112 -9.23 5.85 12.65
CA ASP A 112 -9.61 7.22 12.26
C ASP A 112 -10.35 7.27 10.91
N GLY A 113 -10.10 6.31 10.03
CA GLY A 113 -10.70 6.23 8.70
C GLY A 113 -12.00 5.44 8.64
N GLY A 114 -12.49 4.90 9.76
CA GLY A 114 -13.72 4.12 9.81
C GLY A 114 -13.63 2.77 9.11
N ALA A 115 -12.45 2.15 9.08
CA ALA A 115 -12.26 0.84 8.46
C ALA A 115 -13.07 -0.24 9.21
N ARG A 116 -13.75 -1.11 8.48
CA ARG A 116 -14.44 -2.29 9.03
C ARG A 116 -13.46 -3.41 9.41
N ALA A 117 -12.35 -3.50 8.69
CA ALA A 117 -11.26 -4.45 8.88
C ALA A 117 -9.99 -3.97 8.15
N VAL A 118 -8.83 -4.57 8.49
CA VAL A 118 -7.52 -4.21 7.92
C VAL A 118 -6.85 -5.40 7.23
N LEU A 119 -6.39 -5.21 5.99
CA LEU A 119 -5.62 -6.18 5.21
C LEU A 119 -4.14 -5.75 5.10
N CYS A 120 -3.26 -6.48 5.77
CA CYS A 120 -1.82 -6.30 5.71
C CYS A 120 -1.17 -7.36 4.82
N LEU A 121 -0.57 -6.93 3.70
CA LEU A 121 0.23 -7.80 2.85
C LEU A 121 1.72 -7.55 3.13
N ALA A 122 2.45 -8.60 3.48
CA ALA A 122 3.89 -8.51 3.74
C ALA A 122 4.25 -7.39 4.74
N PHE A 123 3.70 -7.44 5.95
CA PHE A 123 3.94 -6.41 6.96
C PHE A 123 5.42 -6.46 7.43
N PRO A 124 6.17 -5.34 7.38
CA PRO A 124 7.56 -5.35 7.80
C PRO A 124 7.64 -5.22 9.32
N VAL A 125 7.80 -6.34 10.01
CA VAL A 125 7.98 -6.43 11.47
C VAL A 125 9.17 -5.59 11.89
N HIS A 126 10.24 -5.60 11.11
CA HIS A 126 11.38 -4.72 11.33
C HIS A 126 11.80 -3.99 10.04
N PRO A 127 12.45 -2.83 10.15
CA PRO A 127 13.08 -2.16 9.02
C PRO A 127 14.22 -2.99 8.39
N PRO A 128 14.54 -2.75 7.10
CA PRO A 128 15.75 -3.28 6.48
C PRO A 128 17.01 -2.89 7.27
N GLY A 129 17.86 -3.87 7.58
CA GLY A 129 19.13 -3.65 8.29
C GLY A 129 19.00 -3.23 9.76
N ARG A 130 17.79 -3.30 10.35
CA ARG A 130 17.51 -2.95 11.75
C ARG A 130 16.54 -3.94 12.38
N GLU A 131 16.99 -5.18 12.52
CA GLU A 131 16.20 -6.31 13.07
C GLU A 131 15.86 -6.14 14.55
N ASP A 132 16.60 -5.28 15.26
CA ASP A 132 16.39 -4.89 16.64
C ASP A 132 15.13 -4.04 16.86
N GLN A 133 14.57 -3.44 15.80
CA GLN A 133 13.39 -2.58 15.89
C GLN A 133 12.11 -3.34 15.53
N ASP A 134 11.31 -3.68 16.54
CA ASP A 134 10.01 -4.33 16.36
C ASP A 134 8.87 -3.31 16.14
N ARG A 135 8.11 -3.50 15.06
CA ARG A 135 6.93 -2.71 14.67
C ARG A 135 5.63 -3.48 14.83
N SER A 136 5.65 -4.69 15.37
CA SER A 136 4.48 -5.55 15.55
C SER A 136 3.38 -4.92 16.39
N ALA A 137 3.72 -3.95 17.25
CA ALA A 137 2.76 -3.15 18.00
C ALA A 137 1.77 -2.38 17.09
N GLU A 138 2.18 -1.99 15.88
CA GLU A 138 1.28 -1.31 14.93
C GLU A 138 0.14 -2.23 14.46
N LEU A 139 0.34 -3.55 14.46
CA LEU A 139 -0.69 -4.52 14.11
C LEU A 139 -1.74 -4.71 15.22
N ALA A 140 -1.48 -4.19 16.43
CA ALA A 140 -2.44 -4.17 17.53
C ALA A 140 -3.20 -2.84 17.65
N ALA A 141 -2.82 -1.83 16.87
CA ALA A 141 -3.46 -0.51 16.90
C ALA A 141 -4.91 -0.51 16.37
N PRO A 142 -5.27 -1.25 15.30
CA PRO A 142 -6.65 -1.32 14.84
C PRO A 142 -7.54 -2.02 15.87
N ALA A 143 -8.68 -1.40 16.21
CA ALA A 143 -9.72 -2.02 17.05
C ALA A 143 -10.65 -2.96 16.25
N VAL A 144 -10.30 -3.25 15.00
CA VAL A 144 -11.08 -4.03 14.03
C VAL A 144 -10.28 -5.25 13.57
N PRO A 145 -10.93 -6.29 13.01
CA PRO A 145 -10.23 -7.48 12.55
C PRO A 145 -9.08 -7.16 11.57
N VAL A 146 -7.94 -7.81 11.77
CA VAL A 146 -6.74 -7.66 10.94
C VAL A 146 -6.38 -9.01 10.32
N LEU A 147 -6.22 -9.07 9.00
CA LEU A 147 -5.56 -10.17 8.31
C LEU A 147 -4.16 -9.74 7.91
N VAL A 148 -3.16 -10.54 8.29
CA VAL A 148 -1.80 -10.44 7.76
C VAL A 148 -1.53 -11.63 6.85
N VAL A 149 -1.23 -11.37 5.58
CA VAL A 149 -0.69 -12.38 4.67
C VAL A 149 0.80 -12.14 4.52
N GLN A 150 1.60 -13.13 4.86
CA GLN A 150 3.05 -12.99 5.01
C GLN A 150 3.82 -14.07 4.27
N GLY A 151 5.00 -13.73 3.74
CA GLY A 151 5.89 -14.71 3.13
C GLY A 151 6.61 -15.53 4.21
N GLU A 152 6.69 -16.84 4.04
CA GLU A 152 7.38 -17.73 4.98
C GLU A 152 8.86 -17.36 5.19
N ARG A 153 9.49 -16.79 4.17
CA ARG A 153 10.89 -16.34 4.17
C ARG A 153 11.00 -14.82 4.03
N ASP A 154 10.02 -14.06 4.53
CA ASP A 154 10.09 -12.61 4.50
C ASP A 154 11.31 -12.12 5.32
N PRO A 155 12.28 -11.42 4.71
CA PRO A 155 13.47 -10.93 5.39
C PRO A 155 13.18 -9.78 6.36
N PHE A 156 11.96 -9.24 6.39
CA PHE A 156 11.53 -8.18 7.31
C PHE A 156 10.69 -8.72 8.47
N GLY A 157 10.74 -10.03 8.69
CA GLY A 157 10.16 -10.70 9.85
C GLY A 157 8.72 -11.17 9.64
N ARG A 158 8.24 -11.97 10.59
CA ARG A 158 6.92 -12.61 10.55
C ARG A 158 6.16 -12.30 11.84
N PRO A 159 5.03 -11.56 11.78
CA PRO A 159 4.24 -11.32 12.97
C PRO A 159 3.52 -12.61 13.38
N GLY A 160 3.37 -12.85 14.68
CA GLY A 160 2.60 -13.98 15.19
C GLY A 160 1.09 -13.70 15.21
N PRO A 161 0.23 -14.73 15.27
CA PRO A 161 -1.21 -14.54 15.51
C PRO A 161 -1.47 -13.88 16.86
N ALA A 162 -2.60 -13.16 16.99
CA ALA A 162 -3.06 -12.55 18.24
C ALA A 162 -4.58 -12.38 18.21
N PRO A 163 -5.26 -12.11 19.35
CA PRO A 163 -6.68 -11.77 19.34
C PRO A 163 -6.99 -10.64 18.34
N GLY A 164 -7.97 -10.83 17.47
CA GLY A 164 -8.31 -9.89 16.41
C GLY A 164 -7.33 -9.85 15.23
N ARG A 165 -6.25 -10.64 15.24
CA ARG A 165 -5.23 -10.72 14.18
C ARG A 165 -5.05 -12.15 13.68
N GLU A 166 -5.50 -12.39 12.46
CA GLU A 166 -5.22 -13.61 11.70
C GLU A 166 -3.91 -13.46 10.92
N VAL A 167 -3.07 -14.49 10.91
CA VAL A 167 -1.83 -14.52 10.12
C VAL A 167 -1.83 -15.75 9.22
N VAL A 168 -1.73 -15.52 7.92
CA VAL A 168 -1.58 -16.56 6.91
C VAL A 168 -0.17 -16.50 6.33
N LEU A 169 0.58 -17.57 6.47
CA LEU A 169 1.90 -17.72 5.86
C LEU A 169 1.75 -18.37 4.48
N LEU A 170 2.43 -17.81 3.49
CA LEU A 170 2.48 -18.33 2.13
C LEU A 170 3.91 -18.62 1.71
N ARG A 171 4.08 -19.61 0.84
CA ARG A 171 5.37 -19.90 0.20
C ARG A 171 5.89 -18.65 -0.48
N GLY A 172 7.13 -18.28 -0.17
CA GLY A 172 7.81 -17.15 -0.81
C GLY A 172 8.41 -16.17 0.19
N ASP A 173 8.56 -14.93 -0.26
CA ASP A 173 9.22 -13.84 0.45
C ASP A 173 8.29 -12.61 0.54
N HIS A 174 8.86 -11.45 0.86
CA HIS A 174 8.18 -10.17 0.97
C HIS A 174 7.39 -9.73 -0.29
N SER A 175 7.66 -10.34 -1.45
CA SER A 175 6.96 -10.02 -2.69
C SER A 175 5.57 -10.65 -2.77
N LEU A 176 5.33 -11.76 -2.05
CA LEU A 176 4.13 -12.60 -2.12
C LEU A 176 3.77 -13.07 -3.55
N ARG A 177 4.73 -13.10 -4.48
CA ARG A 177 4.47 -13.47 -5.88
C ARG A 177 4.49 -14.98 -6.10
N SER A 178 5.14 -15.72 -5.21
CA SER A 178 5.39 -17.14 -5.37
C SER A 178 4.15 -18.02 -5.14
N ASP A 179 3.08 -17.47 -4.54
CA ASP A 179 1.82 -18.16 -4.29
C ASP A 179 0.62 -17.20 -4.38
N LEU A 180 0.34 -16.74 -5.61
CA LEU A 180 -0.82 -15.89 -5.88
C LEU A 180 -2.18 -16.58 -5.65
N PRO A 181 -2.36 -17.88 -5.96
CA PRO A 181 -3.60 -18.59 -5.62
C PRO A 181 -3.85 -18.63 -4.11
N GLY A 182 -2.83 -18.96 -3.31
CA GLY A 182 -2.92 -18.94 -1.85
C GLY A 182 -3.23 -17.56 -1.30
N LEU A 183 -2.58 -16.51 -1.84
CA LEU A 183 -2.89 -15.11 -1.49
C LEU A 183 -4.35 -14.77 -1.75
N ARG A 184 -4.89 -15.15 -2.92
CA ARG A 184 -6.29 -14.90 -3.26
C ARG A 184 -7.22 -15.65 -2.31
N ALA A 185 -6.97 -16.93 -2.08
CA ALA A 185 -7.81 -17.77 -1.21
C ALA A 185 -7.84 -17.23 0.23
N ALA A 186 -6.69 -16.82 0.76
CA ALA A 186 -6.57 -16.22 2.08
C ALA A 186 -7.40 -14.93 2.19
N VAL A 187 -7.23 -14.01 1.23
CA VAL A 187 -7.93 -12.72 1.25
C VAL A 187 -9.43 -12.91 1.07
N THR A 188 -9.87 -13.65 0.05
CA THR A 188 -11.30 -13.85 -0.24
C THR A 188 -11.99 -14.61 0.89
N GLY A 189 -11.38 -15.69 1.38
CA GLY A 189 -11.96 -16.49 2.46
C GLY A 189 -12.09 -15.70 3.76
N TRP A 190 -11.13 -14.83 4.07
CA TRP A 190 -11.22 -13.94 5.22
C TRP A 190 -12.29 -12.86 5.02
N ALA A 191 -12.32 -12.23 3.85
CA ALA A 191 -13.25 -11.14 3.59
C ALA A 191 -14.72 -11.60 3.59
N GLN A 192 -14.99 -12.82 3.12
CA GLN A 192 -16.32 -13.45 3.18
C GLN A 192 -16.80 -13.70 4.62
N ARG A 193 -15.90 -13.82 5.61
CA ARG A 193 -16.28 -13.96 7.03
C ARG A 193 -16.60 -12.62 7.70
N LEU A 194 -16.34 -11.51 7.02
CA LEU A 194 -16.59 -10.15 7.53
C LEU A 194 -17.92 -9.54 7.06
N LEU A 195 -18.46 -10.09 5.97
CA LEU A 195 -19.80 -9.81 5.42
C LEU A 195 -20.85 -10.64 6.16
#